data_AF-X0Z2F2-F1
#
_entry.id   AF-X0Z2F2-F1
#
_cell.length_a   1.000
_cell.length_b   1.000
_cell.length_c   1.000
_cell.angle_alpha   90.00
_cell.angle_beta   90.00
_cell.angle_gamma   90.00
#
_symmetry.space_group_name_H-M   'P 1'
#
loop_
_entity.id
_entity.type
_entity.pdbx_description
1 polymer ?
#
loop_
_entity_poly.entity_id
_entity_poly.type
_entity_poly.pdbx_seq_one_letter_code
_entity_poly.pdbx_strand_id
1 'polypeptide(L)'
;MNESNNEEDTKTASENSKELEKETEGTLKAKLKGKLSGSKQSLGKFATKVKEKVGESKEKAKIAMEQRKEKKEIERAEKEAREKIEREAKELAEWEAKKKAEREAKEKAEREAKKKAEREAKEKAEREAKEKAEREAREKAEKEAKEKAKREAKEKAEREAREKAERKVKEKALKEEKEKAEREAKEKAEKEAKEKAEREAREKVEREAKEKALKEAKEKAEREAREKEVRDVAEKIAKFRAEREAEIQFKKSRKIICPMCGAMNDSTRIKCNSCHSSLI
;
A
#
# COMPACT_ATOMS: atom_id res chain seq x y z
N MET A 1 -38.78 96.16 177.82
CA MET A 1 -39.50 95.25 178.72
C MET A 1 -38.88 93.87 178.48
N ASN A 2 -37.78 93.56 179.18
CA ASN A 2 -37.66 92.75 180.41
C ASN A 2 -37.83 91.25 180.10
N GLU A 3 -37.11 90.27 180.65
CA GLU A 3 -35.99 90.15 181.60
C GLU A 3 -35.57 88.66 181.59
N SER A 4 -34.27 88.40 181.73
CA SER A 4 -33.54 87.39 182.55
C SER A 4 -34.10 85.99 182.92
N ASN A 5 -33.23 84.99 182.67
CA ASN A 5 -32.68 83.89 183.52
C ASN A 5 -33.48 82.67 184.04
N ASN A 6 -32.92 81.46 183.77
CA ASN A 6 -32.36 80.43 184.71
C ASN A 6 -32.11 79.11 183.92
N GLU A 7 -30.91 78.50 183.79
CA GLU A 7 -30.12 77.65 184.76
C GLU A 7 -30.97 76.57 185.45
N GLU A 8 -30.64 75.28 185.57
CA GLU A 8 -29.51 74.38 185.26
C GLU A 8 -30.06 72.91 185.39
N ASP A 9 -29.23 71.90 185.10
CA ASP A 9 -29.31 70.49 185.56
C ASP A 9 -29.95 69.33 184.75
N THR A 10 -29.25 68.20 184.86
CA THR A 10 -29.53 66.80 184.41
C THR A 10 -28.89 66.31 183.10
N LYS A 11 -27.55 66.31 183.15
CA LYS A 11 -26.67 65.23 182.65
C LYS A 11 -27.22 63.84 183.09
N THR A 12 -27.05 62.81 182.26
CA THR A 12 -27.32 61.35 182.47
C THR A 12 -28.66 60.76 182.01
N ALA A 13 -28.86 60.76 180.68
CA ALA A 13 -29.46 59.64 179.94
C ALA A 13 -28.84 59.66 178.52
N SER A 14 -27.56 59.27 178.44
CA SER A 14 -27.21 57.88 178.12
C SER A 14 -27.74 57.54 176.72
N GLU A 15 -27.03 57.91 175.66
CA GLU A 15 -25.89 57.12 175.14
C GLU A 15 -26.28 55.72 174.60
N ASN A 16 -27.51 55.23 174.80
CA ASN A 16 -27.95 53.91 174.32
C ASN A 16 -28.79 53.89 173.02
N SER A 17 -29.36 55.00 172.56
CA SER A 17 -30.09 55.01 171.27
C SER A 17 -29.23 55.43 170.07
N LYS A 18 -28.05 56.05 170.29
CA LYS A 18 -27.16 56.50 169.20
C LYS A 18 -26.14 55.43 168.75
N GLU A 19 -26.00 54.32 169.48
CA GLU A 19 -25.14 53.18 169.06
C GLU A 19 -25.89 52.13 168.22
N LEU A 20 -27.18 51.88 168.46
CA LEU A 20 -27.92 50.85 167.72
C LEU A 20 -28.28 51.21 166.27
N GLU A 21 -28.47 52.50 165.94
CA GLU A 21 -28.76 52.91 164.55
C GLU A 21 -27.50 52.97 163.66
N LYS A 22 -26.31 53.17 164.26
CA LYS A 22 -25.03 53.19 163.52
C LYS A 22 -24.54 51.80 163.13
N GLU A 23 -24.90 50.75 163.88
CA GLU A 23 -24.54 49.37 163.54
C GLU A 23 -25.39 48.78 162.41
N THR A 24 -26.68 49.15 162.31
CA THR A 24 -27.56 48.67 161.24
C THR A 24 -27.30 49.35 159.88
N GLU A 25 -26.96 50.64 159.86
CA GLU A 25 -26.55 51.32 158.62
C GLU A 25 -25.17 50.83 158.13
N GLY A 26 -24.24 50.54 159.05
CA GLY A 26 -22.91 50.02 158.72
C GLY A 26 -22.95 48.66 158.04
N THR A 27 -23.79 47.74 158.55
CA THR A 27 -23.94 46.38 157.99
C THR A 27 -24.69 46.37 156.66
N LEU A 28 -25.67 47.25 156.44
CA LEU A 28 -26.36 47.38 155.15
C LEU A 28 -25.47 48.04 154.06
N LYS A 29 -24.69 49.08 154.42
CA LYS A 29 -23.70 49.69 153.50
C LYS A 29 -22.61 48.72 153.09
N ALA A 30 -22.13 47.86 154.01
CA ALA A 30 -21.11 46.86 153.71
C ALA A 30 -21.62 45.79 152.72
N LYS A 31 -22.86 45.29 152.89
CA LYS A 31 -23.47 44.31 151.97
C LYS A 31 -23.72 44.87 150.57
N LEU A 32 -24.07 46.16 150.44
CA LEU A 32 -24.22 46.82 149.15
C LEU A 32 -22.87 47.07 148.46
N LYS A 33 -21.84 47.50 149.20
CA LYS A 33 -20.48 47.70 148.65
C LYS A 33 -19.84 46.41 148.13
N GLY A 34 -20.05 45.28 148.82
CA GLY A 34 -19.55 43.97 148.38
C GLY A 34 -20.22 43.45 147.10
N LYS A 35 -21.53 43.68 146.93
CA LYS A 35 -22.24 43.33 145.68
C LYS A 35 -21.84 44.26 144.52
N LEU A 36 -21.64 45.54 144.79
CA LEU A 36 -21.18 46.52 143.79
C LEU A 36 -19.72 46.30 143.35
N SER A 37 -18.84 45.83 144.23
CA SER A 37 -17.44 45.52 143.87
C SER A 37 -17.33 44.24 143.04
N GLY A 38 -18.09 43.19 143.39
CA GLY A 38 -18.17 41.95 142.61
C GLY A 38 -18.75 42.19 141.21
N SER A 39 -19.77 43.05 141.09
CA SER A 39 -20.36 43.41 139.79
C SER A 39 -19.44 44.30 138.94
N LYS A 40 -18.61 45.16 139.56
CA LYS A 40 -17.59 45.94 138.84
C LYS A 40 -16.43 45.07 138.34
N GLN A 41 -15.99 44.08 139.12
CA GLN A 41 -14.96 43.14 138.67
C GLN A 41 -15.44 42.20 137.56
N SER A 42 -16.68 41.72 137.62
CA SER A 42 -17.26 40.87 136.56
C SER A 42 -17.48 41.65 135.27
N LEU A 43 -17.95 42.90 135.35
CA LEU A 43 -18.09 43.80 134.21
C LEU A 43 -16.73 44.20 133.62
N GLY A 44 -15.70 44.42 134.45
CA GLY A 44 -14.33 44.69 133.99
C GLY A 44 -13.74 43.51 133.19
N LYS A 45 -13.91 42.28 133.70
CA LYS A 45 -13.47 41.04 133.02
C LYS A 45 -14.29 40.75 131.75
N PHE A 46 -15.58 41.07 131.75
CA PHE A 46 -16.42 40.94 130.55
C PHE A 46 -16.04 41.98 129.49
N ALA A 47 -15.78 43.23 129.90
CA ALA A 47 -15.36 44.30 129.01
C ALA A 47 -13.99 44.02 128.36
N THR A 48 -13.02 43.46 129.08
CA THR A 48 -11.73 43.05 128.50
C THR A 48 -11.90 41.88 127.53
N LYS A 49 -12.70 40.86 127.90
CA LYS A 49 -12.97 39.71 127.04
C LYS A 49 -13.75 40.06 125.76
N VAL A 50 -14.65 41.03 125.83
CA VAL A 50 -15.34 41.58 124.67
C VAL A 50 -14.38 42.36 123.78
N LYS A 51 -13.47 43.17 124.35
CA LYS A 51 -12.45 43.90 123.57
C LYS A 51 -11.49 42.95 122.86
N GLU A 52 -11.02 41.89 123.50
CA GLU A 52 -10.18 40.86 122.86
C GLU A 52 -10.93 40.17 121.71
N LYS A 53 -12.17 39.71 121.92
CA LYS A 53 -12.98 39.10 120.86
C LYS A 53 -13.26 40.04 119.69
N VAL A 54 -13.46 41.33 119.95
CA VAL A 54 -13.64 42.34 118.90
C VAL A 54 -12.32 42.59 118.15
N GLY A 55 -11.18 42.56 118.85
CA GLY A 55 -9.84 42.61 118.24
C GLY A 55 -9.57 41.40 117.35
N GLU A 56 -9.77 40.19 117.87
CA GLU A 56 -9.65 38.93 117.12
C GLU A 56 -10.59 38.87 115.92
N SER A 57 -11.82 39.37 116.06
CA SER A 57 -12.80 39.45 114.97
C SER A 57 -12.39 40.45 113.89
N LYS A 58 -11.75 41.57 114.26
CA LYS A 58 -11.21 42.55 113.29
C LYS A 58 -10.00 42.00 112.56
N GLU A 59 -9.11 41.29 113.26
CA GLU A 59 -7.93 40.66 112.67
C GLU A 59 -8.33 39.55 111.69
N LYS A 60 -9.27 38.67 112.08
CA LYS A 60 -9.84 37.65 111.20
C LYS A 60 -10.53 38.24 109.97
N ALA A 61 -11.24 39.36 110.12
CA ALA A 61 -11.87 40.04 108.99
C ALA A 61 -10.86 40.64 108.01
N LYS A 62 -9.73 41.18 108.50
CA LYS A 62 -8.63 41.65 107.63
C LYS A 62 -7.99 40.51 106.86
N ILE A 63 -7.63 39.42 107.55
CA ILE A 63 -7.01 38.24 106.93
C ILE A 63 -7.96 37.64 105.87
N ALA A 64 -9.26 37.51 106.18
CA ALA A 64 -10.24 37.01 105.22
C ALA A 64 -10.42 37.94 104.00
N MET A 65 -10.31 39.26 104.19
CA MET A 65 -10.38 40.22 103.10
C MET A 65 -9.14 40.14 102.20
N GLU A 66 -7.96 39.92 102.78
CA GLU A 66 -6.68 39.79 102.08
C GLU A 66 -6.61 38.48 101.29
N GLN A 67 -6.99 37.35 101.91
CA GLN A 67 -7.13 36.05 101.23
C GLN A 67 -8.13 36.10 100.07
N ARG A 68 -9.21 36.88 100.19
CA ARG A 68 -10.19 37.05 99.10
C ARG A 68 -9.64 37.90 97.95
N LYS A 69 -8.76 38.86 98.22
CA LYS A 69 -8.05 39.62 97.17
C LYS A 69 -7.04 38.71 96.46
N GLU A 70 -6.23 37.99 97.23
CA GLU A 70 -5.22 37.07 96.70
C GLU A 70 -5.86 35.95 95.87
N LYS A 71 -6.97 35.36 96.32
CA LYS A 71 -7.75 34.39 95.54
C LYS A 71 -8.29 34.95 94.22
N LYS A 72 -8.74 36.22 94.21
CA LYS A 72 -9.22 36.88 92.98
C LYS A 72 -8.08 37.16 91.99
N GLU A 73 -6.91 37.54 92.49
CA GLU A 73 -5.73 37.75 91.64
C GLU A 73 -5.23 36.42 91.05
N ILE A 74 -5.23 35.33 91.84
CA ILE A 74 -4.91 33.99 91.34
C ILE A 74 -5.94 33.54 90.28
N GLU A 75 -7.23 33.70 90.54
CA GLU A 75 -8.30 33.34 89.58
C GLU A 75 -8.17 34.14 88.28
N ARG A 76 -7.80 35.43 88.36
CA ARG A 76 -7.55 36.28 87.19
C ARG A 76 -6.32 35.81 86.41
N ALA A 77 -5.22 35.53 87.10
CA ALA A 77 -3.99 35.02 86.49
C ALA A 77 -4.20 33.65 85.83
N GLU A 78 -4.95 32.75 86.45
CA GLU A 78 -5.32 31.45 85.88
C GLU A 78 -6.21 31.60 84.63
N LYS A 79 -7.16 32.54 84.65
CA LYS A 79 -8.01 32.82 83.49
C LYS A 79 -7.21 33.39 82.33
N GLU A 80 -6.34 34.36 82.58
CA GLU A 80 -5.46 34.93 81.55
C GLU A 80 -4.48 33.88 81.00
N ALA A 81 -3.93 33.01 81.85
CA ALA A 81 -3.09 31.90 81.42
C ALA A 81 -3.86 30.89 80.55
N ARG A 82 -5.09 30.53 80.92
CA ARG A 82 -5.95 29.65 80.11
C ARG A 82 -6.31 30.27 78.78
N GLU A 83 -6.70 31.55 78.75
CA GLU A 83 -7.03 32.25 77.50
C GLU A 83 -5.80 32.36 76.58
N LYS A 84 -4.61 32.56 77.14
CA LYS A 84 -3.37 32.58 76.36
C LYS A 84 -3.06 31.21 75.75
N ILE A 85 -3.14 30.14 76.55
CA ILE A 85 -2.93 28.75 76.07
C ILE A 85 -3.97 28.39 75.02
N GLU A 86 -5.25 28.73 75.21
CA GLU A 86 -6.30 28.46 74.23
C GLU A 86 -6.08 29.22 72.92
N ARG A 87 -5.63 30.48 72.99
CA ARG A 87 -5.31 31.28 71.80
C ARG A 87 -4.11 30.70 71.04
N GLU A 88 -3.03 30.39 71.73
CA GLU A 88 -1.83 29.76 71.15
C GLU A 88 -2.18 28.39 70.54
N ALA A 89 -3.03 27.58 71.19
CA ALA A 89 -3.49 26.30 70.66
C ALA A 89 -4.36 26.45 69.40
N LYS A 90 -5.26 27.45 69.36
CA LYS A 90 -6.07 27.75 68.16
C LYS A 90 -5.21 28.24 67.01
N GLU A 91 -4.28 29.17 67.26
CA GLU A 91 -3.37 29.68 66.22
C GLU A 91 -2.48 28.57 65.66
N LEU A 92 -1.96 27.67 66.50
CA LEU A 92 -1.17 26.53 66.06
C LEU A 92 -2.02 25.57 65.20
N ALA A 93 -3.25 25.26 65.63
CA ALA A 93 -4.15 24.38 64.90
C ALA A 93 -4.55 24.99 63.53
N GLU A 94 -4.84 26.29 63.47
CA GLU A 94 -5.13 27.00 62.21
C GLU A 94 -3.91 27.04 61.29
N TRP A 95 -2.71 27.30 61.84
CA TRP A 95 -1.48 27.30 61.06
C TRP A 95 -1.15 25.92 60.48
N GLU A 96 -1.29 24.85 61.28
CA GLU A 96 -1.09 23.48 60.81
C GLU A 96 -2.12 23.08 59.76
N ALA A 97 -3.39 23.42 59.96
CA ALA A 97 -4.45 23.16 58.99
C ALA A 97 -4.18 23.88 57.66
N LYS A 98 -3.79 25.15 57.71
CA LYS A 98 -3.45 25.94 56.52
C LYS A 98 -2.23 25.37 55.79
N LYS A 99 -1.17 25.02 56.52
CA LYS A 99 0.05 24.44 55.95
C LYS A 99 -0.22 23.06 55.33
N LYS A 100 -1.07 22.25 55.95
CA LYS A 100 -1.49 20.96 55.41
C LYS A 100 -2.29 21.13 54.12
N ALA A 101 -3.27 22.04 54.11
CA ALA A 101 -4.07 22.33 52.92
C ALA A 101 -3.21 22.87 51.76
N GLU A 102 -2.25 23.76 52.04
CA GLU A 102 -1.31 24.27 51.03
C GLU A 102 -0.43 23.14 50.45
N ARG A 103 0.10 22.26 51.32
CA ARG A 103 0.91 21.13 50.88
C ARG A 103 0.12 20.16 50.02
N GLU A 104 -1.10 19.80 50.42
CA GLU A 104 -1.99 18.93 49.66
C GLU A 104 -2.39 19.54 48.31
N ALA A 105 -2.69 20.85 48.28
CA ALA A 105 -3.00 21.56 47.05
C ALA A 105 -1.80 21.58 46.09
N LYS A 106 -0.59 21.84 46.61
CA LYS A 106 0.65 21.85 45.81
C LYS A 106 0.99 20.46 45.28
N GLU A 107 0.89 19.42 46.11
CA GLU A 107 1.13 18.03 45.69
C GLU A 107 0.12 17.58 44.63
N LYS A 108 -1.16 17.92 44.79
CA LYS A 108 -2.19 17.62 43.80
C LYS A 108 -1.91 18.32 42.47
N ALA A 109 -1.57 19.60 42.50
CA ALA A 109 -1.23 20.37 41.30
C ALA A 109 0.01 19.80 40.58
N GLU A 110 1.06 19.45 41.33
CA GLU A 110 2.26 18.84 40.77
C GLU A 110 1.97 17.47 40.14
N ARG A 111 1.15 16.65 40.80
CA ARG A 111 0.77 15.32 40.30
C ARG A 111 -0.09 15.41 39.05
N GLU A 112 -1.03 16.35 38.99
CA GLU A 112 -1.83 16.61 37.79
C GLU A 112 -0.98 17.14 36.64
N ALA A 113 -0.07 18.08 36.89
CA ALA A 113 0.85 18.60 35.88
C ALA A 113 1.76 17.49 35.32
N LYS A 114 2.33 16.65 36.18
CA LYS A 114 3.17 15.52 35.77
C LYS A 114 2.38 14.49 34.96
N LYS A 115 1.16 14.16 35.38
CA LYS A 115 0.28 13.23 34.65
C LYS A 115 -0.13 13.78 33.28
N LYS A 116 -0.40 15.08 33.18
CA LYS A 116 -0.72 15.74 31.91
C LYS A 116 0.48 15.72 30.96
N ALA A 117 1.66 16.09 31.45
CA ALA A 117 2.90 16.07 30.66
C ALA A 117 3.26 14.66 30.19
N GLU A 118 3.12 13.63 31.03
CA GLU A 118 3.35 12.23 30.63
C GLU A 118 2.36 11.78 29.55
N ARG A 119 1.09 12.15 29.68
CA ARG A 119 0.05 11.81 28.70
C ARG A 119 0.32 12.48 27.35
N GLU A 120 0.63 13.78 27.35
CA GLU A 120 0.97 14.52 26.12
C GLU A 120 2.23 13.95 25.46
N ALA A 121 3.26 13.60 26.24
CA ALA A 121 4.47 12.97 25.72
C ALA A 121 4.19 11.60 25.08
N LYS A 122 3.40 10.74 25.75
CA LYS A 122 2.98 9.44 25.20
C LYS A 122 2.16 9.59 23.93
N GLU A 123 1.18 10.50 23.91
CA GLU A 123 0.31 10.73 22.76
C GLU A 123 1.11 11.27 21.56
N LYS A 124 2.05 12.18 21.80
CA LYS A 124 2.94 12.69 20.76
C LYS A 124 3.84 11.58 20.20
N ALA A 125 4.45 10.76 21.06
CA ALA A 125 5.29 9.65 20.64
C ALA A 125 4.50 8.59 19.84
N GLU A 126 3.28 8.27 20.26
CA GLU A 126 2.40 7.34 19.54
C GLU A 126 2.00 7.89 18.16
N ARG A 127 1.69 9.20 18.08
CA ARG A 127 1.34 9.87 16.82
C ARG A 127 2.51 9.88 15.85
N GLU A 128 3.71 10.26 16.31
CA GLU A 128 4.92 10.26 15.49
C GLU A 128 5.28 8.84 15.02
N ALA A 129 5.13 7.83 15.88
CA ALA A 129 5.36 6.43 15.50
C ALA A 129 4.36 5.94 14.44
N LYS A 130 3.07 6.26 14.58
CA LYS A 130 2.04 5.92 13.59
C LYS A 130 2.29 6.62 12.25
N GLU A 131 2.57 7.91 12.27
CA GLU A 131 2.83 8.70 11.06
C GLU A 131 4.08 8.19 10.32
N LYS A 132 5.15 7.86 11.05
CA LYS A 132 6.36 7.26 10.46
C LYS A 132 6.08 5.90 9.84
N ALA A 133 5.34 5.02 10.53
CA ALA A 133 4.97 3.71 10.01
C ALA A 133 4.09 3.80 8.76
N GLU A 134 3.11 4.71 8.76
CA GLU A 134 2.24 4.94 7.61
C GLU A 134 3.03 5.49 6.40
N ARG A 135 3.95 6.44 6.64
CA ARG A 135 4.82 6.99 5.60
C ARG A 135 5.73 5.92 4.99
N GLU A 136 6.37 5.11 5.82
CA GLU A 136 7.23 4.01 5.37
C GLU A 136 6.45 2.95 4.57
N ALA A 137 5.23 2.61 5.02
CA ALA A 137 4.35 1.69 4.30
C ALA A 137 3.93 2.24 2.93
N ARG A 138 3.55 3.52 2.87
CA ARG A 138 3.16 4.20 1.64
C ARG A 138 4.33 4.29 0.65
N GLU A 139 5.53 4.63 1.13
CA GLU A 139 6.73 4.71 0.29
C GLU A 139 7.15 3.34 -0.25
N LYS A 140 7.08 2.27 0.56
CA LYS A 140 7.31 0.90 0.10
C LYS A 140 6.31 0.49 -0.98
N ALA A 141 5.01 0.70 -0.74
CA ALA A 141 3.96 0.36 -1.71
C ALA A 141 4.15 1.14 -3.03
N GLU A 142 4.50 2.42 -2.98
CA GLU A 142 4.76 3.22 -4.18
C GLU A 142 6.00 2.73 -4.95
N LYS A 143 7.08 2.39 -4.25
CA LYS A 143 8.30 1.82 -4.85
C LYS A 143 8.02 0.47 -5.52
N GLU A 144 7.31 -0.43 -4.85
CA GLU A 144 6.93 -1.73 -5.40
C GLU A 144 6.02 -1.59 -6.63
N ALA A 145 5.02 -0.71 -6.58
CA ALA A 145 4.14 -0.45 -7.71
C ALA A 145 4.91 0.11 -8.92
N LYS A 146 5.84 1.06 -8.70
CA LYS A 146 6.71 1.61 -9.75
C LYS A 146 7.65 0.56 -10.34
N GLU A 147 8.28 -0.27 -9.51
CA GLU A 147 9.14 -1.37 -9.98
C GLU A 147 8.34 -2.38 -10.82
N LYS A 148 7.16 -2.79 -10.34
CA LYS A 148 6.30 -3.75 -11.05
C LYS A 148 5.86 -3.20 -12.41
N ALA A 149 5.36 -1.96 -12.46
CA ALA A 149 4.97 -1.32 -13.71
C ALA A 149 6.15 -1.20 -14.70
N LYS A 150 7.35 -0.88 -14.21
CA LYS A 150 8.56 -0.81 -15.06
C LYS A 150 8.96 -2.18 -15.61
N ARG A 151 8.89 -3.25 -14.79
CA ARG A 151 9.17 -4.62 -15.25
C ARG A 151 8.16 -5.08 -16.28
N GLU A 152 6.86 -4.91 -16.03
CA GLU A 152 5.80 -5.27 -16.97
C GLU A 152 5.93 -4.53 -18.31
N ALA A 153 6.23 -3.23 -18.27
CA ALA A 153 6.46 -2.44 -19.49
C ALA A 153 7.68 -2.93 -20.28
N LYS A 154 8.78 -3.27 -19.59
CA LYS A 154 9.99 -3.80 -20.23
C LYS A 154 9.74 -5.17 -20.85
N GLU A 155 9.08 -6.08 -20.14
CA GLU A 155 8.76 -7.42 -20.62
C GLU A 155 7.82 -7.37 -21.84
N LYS A 156 6.81 -6.50 -21.81
CA LYS A 156 5.91 -6.29 -22.94
C LYS A 156 6.66 -5.77 -24.17
N ALA A 157 7.53 -4.78 -24.00
CA ALA A 157 8.33 -4.24 -25.10
C ALA A 157 9.29 -5.28 -25.69
N GLU A 158 9.93 -6.10 -24.85
CA GLU A 158 10.82 -7.17 -25.30
C GLU A 158 10.05 -8.26 -26.06
N ARG A 159 8.87 -8.66 -25.57
CA ARG A 159 8.00 -9.63 -26.24
C ARG A 159 7.54 -9.12 -27.60
N GLU A 160 7.05 -7.88 -27.68
CA GLU A 160 6.62 -7.26 -28.94
C GLU A 160 7.78 -7.16 -29.95
N ALA A 161 8.99 -6.80 -29.49
CA ALA A 161 10.18 -6.77 -30.34
C ALA A 161 10.55 -8.15 -30.87
N ARG A 162 10.52 -9.18 -30.01
CA ARG A 162 10.81 -10.57 -30.40
C ARG A 162 9.80 -11.12 -31.39
N GLU A 163 8.50 -10.91 -31.15
CA GLU A 163 7.44 -11.34 -32.08
C GLU A 163 7.55 -10.64 -33.43
N LYS A 164 7.86 -9.33 -33.44
CA LYS A 164 8.05 -8.57 -34.69
C LYS A 164 9.27 -9.06 -35.47
N ALA A 165 10.37 -9.40 -34.78
CA ALA A 165 11.55 -9.97 -35.42
C ALA A 165 11.25 -11.37 -36.00
N GLU A 166 10.59 -12.23 -35.23
CA GLU A 166 10.23 -13.58 -35.68
C GLU A 166 9.29 -13.55 -36.89
N ARG A 167 8.26 -12.68 -36.88
CA ARG A 167 7.36 -12.48 -38.03
C ARG A 167 8.13 -12.03 -39.27
N LYS A 168 9.04 -11.07 -39.13
CA LYS A 168 9.87 -10.60 -40.26
C LYS A 168 10.75 -11.71 -40.84
N VAL A 169 11.33 -12.56 -40.00
CA VAL A 169 12.15 -13.70 -40.46
C VAL A 169 11.28 -14.73 -41.19
N LYS A 170 10.15 -15.10 -40.61
CA LYS A 170 9.20 -16.03 -41.23
C LYS A 170 8.66 -15.52 -42.56
N GLU A 171 8.29 -14.24 -42.63
CA GLU A 171 7.78 -13.62 -43.86
C GLU A 171 8.84 -13.57 -44.95
N LYS A 172 10.09 -13.22 -44.62
CA LYS A 172 11.21 -13.26 -45.57
C LYS A 172 11.46 -14.68 -46.08
N ALA A 173 11.51 -15.67 -45.20
CA ALA A 173 11.73 -17.07 -45.59
C ALA A 173 10.61 -17.57 -46.53
N LEU A 174 9.35 -17.30 -46.20
CA LEU A 174 8.20 -17.68 -47.06
C LEU A 174 8.24 -16.96 -48.41
N LYS A 175 8.67 -15.70 -48.44
CA LYS A 175 8.80 -14.95 -49.70
C LYS A 175 9.93 -15.51 -50.57
N GLU A 176 11.09 -15.79 -49.99
CA GLU A 176 12.23 -16.40 -50.69
C GLU A 176 11.87 -17.80 -51.21
N GLU A 177 11.17 -18.61 -50.43
CA GLU A 177 10.72 -19.94 -50.86
C GLU A 177 9.71 -19.86 -52.01
N LYS A 178 8.73 -18.95 -51.94
CA LYS A 178 7.78 -18.70 -53.04
C LYS A 178 8.48 -18.21 -54.31
N GLU A 179 9.40 -17.25 -54.20
CA GLU A 179 10.14 -16.75 -55.35
C GLU A 179 11.01 -17.84 -55.98
N LYS A 180 11.64 -18.70 -55.16
CA LYS A 180 12.41 -19.85 -55.65
C LYS A 180 11.53 -20.85 -56.39
N ALA A 181 10.38 -21.23 -55.80
CA ALA A 181 9.43 -22.14 -56.43
C ALA A 181 8.87 -21.58 -57.75
N GLU A 182 8.57 -20.28 -57.82
CA GLU A 182 8.09 -19.63 -59.04
C GLU A 182 9.18 -19.61 -60.13
N ARG A 183 10.44 -19.32 -59.77
CA ARG A 183 11.57 -19.38 -60.72
C ARG A 183 11.79 -20.79 -61.25
N GLU A 184 11.82 -21.79 -60.37
CA GLU A 184 11.98 -23.19 -60.79
C GLU A 184 10.83 -23.65 -61.69
N ALA A 185 9.59 -23.24 -61.41
CA ALA A 185 8.43 -23.55 -62.26
C ALA A 185 8.53 -22.88 -63.63
N LYS A 186 8.93 -21.60 -63.70
CA LYS A 186 9.14 -20.88 -64.96
C LYS A 186 10.26 -21.49 -65.79
N GLU A 187 11.39 -21.83 -65.16
CA GLU A 187 12.53 -22.44 -65.84
C GLU A 187 12.17 -23.82 -66.42
N LYS A 188 11.46 -24.66 -65.65
CA LYS A 188 10.95 -25.94 -66.15
C LYS A 188 10.01 -25.76 -67.33
N ALA A 189 9.04 -24.85 -67.24
CA ALA A 189 8.10 -24.58 -68.32
C ALA A 189 8.79 -24.06 -69.59
N GLU A 190 9.78 -23.17 -69.44
CA GLU A 190 10.55 -22.65 -70.58
C GLU A 190 11.40 -23.76 -71.23
N LYS A 191 12.03 -24.62 -70.42
CA LYS A 191 12.82 -25.74 -70.92
C LYS A 191 11.95 -26.76 -71.65
N GLU A 192 10.80 -27.14 -71.09
CA GLU A 192 9.85 -28.04 -71.76
C GLU A 192 9.32 -27.43 -73.06
N ALA A 193 9.00 -26.13 -73.09
CA ALA A 193 8.57 -25.45 -74.30
C ALA A 193 9.67 -25.43 -75.38
N LYS A 194 10.92 -25.16 -75.00
CA LYS A 194 12.07 -25.20 -75.91
C LYS A 194 12.32 -26.61 -76.45
N GLU A 195 12.32 -27.63 -75.60
CA GLU A 195 12.51 -29.03 -76.02
C GLU A 195 11.39 -29.50 -76.95
N LYS A 196 10.13 -29.13 -76.66
CA LYS A 196 9.00 -29.45 -77.52
C LYS A 196 9.11 -28.76 -78.88
N ALA A 197 9.43 -27.46 -78.91
CA ALA A 197 9.64 -26.72 -80.15
C ALA A 197 10.81 -27.28 -80.98
N GLU A 198 11.93 -27.66 -80.34
CA GLU A 198 13.06 -28.27 -81.03
C GLU A 198 12.70 -29.65 -81.59
N ARG A 199 11.98 -30.49 -80.83
CA ARG A 199 11.50 -31.79 -81.31
C ARG A 199 10.55 -31.64 -82.49
N GLU A 200 9.57 -30.74 -82.41
CA GLU A 200 8.63 -30.49 -83.50
C GLU A 200 9.35 -29.98 -84.76
N ALA A 201 10.34 -29.10 -84.60
CA ALA A 201 11.17 -28.63 -85.72
C ALA A 201 11.99 -29.78 -86.35
N ARG A 202 12.66 -30.61 -85.54
CA ARG A 202 13.42 -31.77 -86.02
C ARG A 202 12.53 -32.78 -86.73
N GLU A 203 11.37 -33.11 -86.16
CA GLU A 203 10.40 -34.03 -86.79
C GLU A 203 9.90 -33.47 -88.13
N LYS A 204 9.62 -32.16 -88.21
CA LYS A 204 9.18 -31.54 -89.46
C LYS A 204 10.26 -31.64 -90.54
N VAL A 205 11.51 -31.31 -90.21
CA VAL A 205 12.65 -31.43 -91.14
C VAL A 205 12.86 -32.88 -91.58
N GLU A 206 12.77 -33.83 -90.65
CA GLU A 206 12.92 -35.26 -90.97
C GLU A 206 11.78 -35.77 -91.88
N ARG A 207 10.53 -35.39 -91.61
CA ARG A 207 9.38 -35.74 -92.46
C ARG A 207 9.52 -35.14 -93.86
N GLU A 208 9.86 -33.86 -93.97
CA GLU A 208 10.08 -33.20 -95.26
C GLU A 208 11.25 -33.84 -96.03
N ALA A 209 12.33 -34.22 -95.36
CA ALA A 209 13.45 -34.93 -95.98
C ALA A 209 13.05 -36.33 -96.47
N LYS A 210 12.32 -37.11 -95.65
CA LYS A 210 11.79 -38.43 -96.03
C LYS A 210 10.82 -38.34 -97.20
N GLU A 211 9.92 -37.35 -97.20
CA GLU A 211 8.96 -37.13 -98.28
C GLU A 211 9.66 -36.76 -99.59
N LYS A 212 10.63 -35.85 -99.55
CA LYS A 212 11.46 -35.50 -100.72
C LYS A 212 12.21 -36.72 -101.25
N ALA A 213 12.88 -37.48 -100.38
CA ALA A 213 13.61 -38.70 -100.78
C ALA A 213 12.68 -39.76 -101.40
N LEU A 214 11.48 -39.96 -100.85
CA LEU A 214 10.48 -40.88 -101.41
C LEU A 214 9.95 -40.39 -102.76
N LYS A 215 9.73 -39.08 -102.92
CA LYS A 215 9.27 -38.50 -104.19
C LYS A 215 10.35 -38.63 -105.27
N GLU A 216 11.61 -38.28 -104.95
CA GLU A 216 12.75 -38.46 -105.86
C GLU A 216 12.96 -39.92 -106.25
N ALA A 217 12.85 -40.85 -105.29
CA ALA A 217 12.94 -42.28 -105.56
C ALA A 217 11.81 -42.77 -106.49
N LYS A 218 10.56 -42.32 -106.27
CA LYS A 218 9.41 -42.65 -107.14
C LYS A 218 9.57 -42.06 -108.54
N GLU A 219 9.97 -40.79 -108.66
CA GLU A 219 10.21 -40.14 -109.96
C GLU A 219 11.34 -40.82 -110.73
N LYS A 220 12.42 -41.22 -110.05
CA LYS A 220 13.51 -41.97 -110.67
C LYS A 220 13.05 -43.35 -111.13
N ALA A 221 12.31 -44.09 -110.31
CA ALA A 221 11.76 -45.39 -110.69
C ALA A 221 10.78 -45.29 -111.87
N GLU A 222 9.92 -44.27 -111.90
CA GLU A 222 9.01 -44.03 -113.02
C GLU A 222 9.77 -43.65 -114.30
N ARG A 223 10.81 -42.82 -114.20
CA ARG A 223 11.67 -42.46 -115.34
C ARG A 223 12.39 -43.69 -115.90
N GLU A 224 12.96 -44.53 -115.04
CA GLU A 224 13.62 -45.77 -115.44
C GLU A 224 12.62 -46.76 -116.08
N ALA A 225 11.38 -46.85 -115.56
CA ALA A 225 10.33 -47.67 -116.16
C ALA A 225 9.94 -47.15 -117.55
N ARG A 226 9.70 -45.84 -117.70
CA ARG A 226 9.41 -45.22 -119.00
C ARG A 226 10.55 -45.40 -120.00
N GLU A 227 11.81 -45.28 -119.56
CA GLU A 227 12.97 -45.50 -120.42
C GLU A 227 13.05 -46.95 -120.91
N LYS A 228 12.78 -47.92 -120.02
CA LYS A 228 12.67 -49.34 -120.40
C LYS A 228 11.54 -49.57 -121.41
N GLU A 229 10.36 -49.01 -121.20
CA GLU A 229 9.26 -49.14 -122.16
C GLU A 229 9.61 -48.53 -123.52
N VAL A 230 10.24 -47.35 -123.56
CA VAL A 230 10.69 -46.74 -124.80
C VAL A 230 11.75 -47.61 -125.50
N ARG A 231 12.67 -48.21 -124.74
CA ARG A 231 13.68 -49.14 -125.26
C ARG A 231 13.04 -50.40 -125.84
N ASP A 232 12.08 -50.99 -125.15
CA ASP A 232 11.35 -52.19 -125.59
C ASP A 232 10.53 -51.90 -126.85
N VAL A 233 9.88 -50.73 -126.92
CA VAL A 233 9.16 -50.27 -128.13
C VAL A 233 10.14 -50.04 -129.28
N ALA A 234 11.28 -49.39 -129.04
CA ALA A 234 12.31 -49.18 -130.06
C ALA A 234 12.85 -50.52 -130.59
N GLU A 235 13.08 -51.51 -129.72
CA GLU A 235 13.51 -52.85 -130.12
C GLU A 235 12.45 -53.56 -130.97
N LYS A 236 11.16 -53.48 -130.58
CA LYS A 236 10.04 -54.03 -131.38
C LYS A 236 9.95 -53.37 -132.75
N ILE A 237 10.08 -52.04 -132.83
CA ILE A 237 10.08 -51.31 -134.09
C ILE A 237 11.28 -51.73 -134.96
N ALA A 238 12.47 -51.89 -134.37
CA ALA A 238 13.67 -52.33 -135.08
C ALA A 238 13.50 -53.76 -135.64
N LYS A 239 12.95 -54.69 -134.85
CA LYS A 239 12.62 -56.06 -135.33
C LYS A 239 11.63 -56.02 -136.48
N PHE A 240 10.54 -55.25 -136.36
CA PHE A 240 9.55 -55.12 -137.44
C PHE A 240 10.14 -54.51 -138.71
N ARG A 241 11.02 -53.50 -138.57
CA ARG A 241 11.75 -52.94 -139.71
C ARG A 241 12.67 -53.98 -140.36
N ALA A 242 13.45 -54.72 -139.58
CA ALA A 242 14.33 -55.76 -140.08
C ALA A 242 13.56 -56.90 -140.78
N GLU A 243 12.44 -57.34 -140.23
CA GLU A 243 11.55 -58.33 -140.85
C GLU A 243 10.99 -57.82 -142.19
N ARG A 244 10.49 -56.58 -142.22
CA ARG A 244 9.97 -55.98 -143.45
C ARG A 244 11.07 -55.79 -144.50
N GLU A 245 12.27 -55.39 -144.09
CA GLU A 245 13.43 -55.28 -144.97
C GLU A 245 13.85 -56.64 -145.53
N ALA A 246 13.87 -57.68 -144.69
CA ALA A 246 14.12 -59.07 -145.12
C ALA A 246 13.05 -59.55 -146.11
N GLU A 247 11.77 -59.25 -145.87
CA GLU A 247 10.69 -59.58 -146.80
C GLU A 247 10.85 -58.84 -148.15
N ILE A 248 11.22 -57.57 -148.12
CA ILE A 248 11.52 -56.79 -149.34
C ILE A 248 12.71 -57.41 -150.09
N GLN A 249 13.79 -57.79 -149.40
CA GLN A 249 14.94 -58.45 -150.00
C GLN A 249 14.58 -59.80 -150.62
N PHE A 250 13.76 -60.60 -149.93
CA PHE A 250 13.23 -61.86 -150.44
C PHE A 250 12.38 -61.67 -151.71
N LYS A 251 11.52 -60.64 -151.75
CA LYS A 251 10.77 -60.28 -152.95
C LYS A 251 11.67 -59.82 -154.09
N LYS A 252 12.76 -59.08 -153.82
CA LYS A 252 13.75 -58.67 -154.82
C LYS A 252 14.54 -59.85 -155.39
N SER A 253 14.89 -60.84 -154.57
CA SER A 253 15.66 -62.01 -155.01
C SER A 253 14.82 -63.05 -155.77
N ARG A 254 13.49 -63.01 -155.63
CA ARG A 254 12.57 -63.84 -156.41
C ARG A 254 12.73 -63.53 -157.90
N LYS A 255 13.02 -64.56 -158.71
CA LYS A 255 13.12 -64.44 -160.16
C LYS A 255 11.79 -64.81 -160.81
N ILE A 256 11.35 -63.99 -161.76
CA ILE A 256 10.19 -64.28 -162.63
C ILE A 256 10.73 -64.56 -164.03
N ILE A 257 10.19 -65.60 -164.67
CA ILE A 257 10.53 -65.96 -166.05
C ILE A 257 9.67 -65.13 -166.99
N CYS A 258 10.28 -64.45 -167.95
CA CYS A 258 9.55 -63.71 -168.98
C CYS A 258 8.77 -64.68 -169.88
N PRO A 259 7.44 -64.53 -170.04
CA PRO A 259 6.64 -65.44 -170.86
C PRO A 259 6.95 -65.35 -172.37
N MET A 260 7.49 -64.21 -172.83
CA MET A 260 7.79 -63.98 -174.25
C MET A 260 9.13 -64.57 -174.70
N CYS A 261 10.17 -64.49 -173.86
CA CYS A 261 11.53 -64.88 -174.25
C CYS A 261 12.24 -65.84 -173.28
N GLY A 262 11.58 -66.25 -172.19
CA GLY A 262 12.15 -67.16 -171.20
C GLY A 262 13.25 -66.54 -170.30
N ALA A 263 13.62 -65.27 -170.49
CA ALA A 263 14.67 -64.63 -169.69
C ALA A 263 14.25 -64.48 -168.21
N MET A 264 15.14 -64.84 -167.29
CA MET A 264 14.94 -64.63 -165.86
C MET A 264 15.12 -63.16 -165.50
N ASN A 265 14.09 -62.55 -164.90
CA ASN A 265 14.09 -61.17 -164.43
C ASN A 265 13.82 -61.11 -162.93
N ASP A 266 14.20 -60.01 -162.29
CA ASP A 266 13.86 -59.74 -160.89
C ASP A 266 12.34 -59.53 -160.75
N SER A 267 11.73 -60.12 -159.72
CA SER A 267 10.28 -60.06 -159.48
C SER A 267 9.76 -58.65 -159.21
N THR A 268 10.63 -57.70 -158.87
CA THR A 268 10.27 -56.29 -158.68
C THR A 268 10.26 -55.49 -159.99
N ARG A 269 10.60 -56.12 -161.12
CA ARG A 269 10.72 -55.45 -162.42
C ARG A 269 9.41 -55.60 -163.20
N ILE A 270 8.90 -54.46 -163.70
CA ILE A 270 7.65 -54.41 -164.47
C ILE A 270 7.88 -54.79 -165.95
N LYS A 271 9.12 -54.68 -166.46
CA LYS A 271 9.49 -54.97 -167.87
C LYS A 271 10.68 -55.93 -167.97
N CYS A 272 10.68 -56.79 -168.98
CA CYS A 272 11.74 -57.76 -169.24
C CYS A 272 13.04 -57.07 -169.67
N ASN A 273 14.18 -57.46 -169.09
CA ASN A 273 15.48 -56.88 -169.43
C ASN A 273 15.93 -57.21 -170.86
N SER A 274 15.58 -58.39 -171.38
CA SER A 274 16.00 -58.81 -172.72
C SER A 274 15.10 -58.29 -173.84
N CYS A 275 13.77 -58.33 -173.68
CA CYS A 275 12.82 -58.03 -174.77
C CYS A 275 11.91 -56.81 -174.47
N HIS A 276 12.08 -56.14 -173.33
CA HIS A 276 11.31 -54.98 -172.89
C HIS A 276 9.78 -55.15 -172.78
N SER A 277 9.25 -56.36 -172.94
CA SER A 277 7.83 -56.67 -172.74
C SER A 277 7.41 -56.52 -171.28
N SER A 278 6.11 -56.31 -171.01
CA SER A 278 5.59 -56.33 -169.64
C SER A 278 5.85 -57.71 -168.99
N LEU A 279 6.27 -57.72 -167.73
CA LEU A 279 6.43 -58.90 -166.88
C LEU A 279 5.24 -59.10 -165.91
N ILE A 280 4.35 -58.10 -165.89
CA ILE A 280 3.05 -58.09 -165.20
C ILE A 280 1.98 -58.23 -166.28
#